data_AF-A0A832GRI6-F1
#
_entry.id   AF-A0A832GRI6-F1
#
_cell.length_a   1.000
_cell.length_b   1.000
_cell.length_c   1.000
_cell.angle_alpha   90.00
_cell.angle_beta   90.00
_cell.angle_gamma   90.00
#
_symmetry.space_group_name_H-M   'P 1'
#
loop_
_entity.id
_entity.type
_entity.pdbx_description
1 polymer ?
#
loop_
_entity_poly.entity_id
_entity_poly.type
_entity_poly.pdbx_seq_one_letter_code
_entity_poly.pdbx_strand_id
1 'polypeptide(L)'
;METLHPKAYLVNKRNVKAGLSARTKILIALEKGSKKIKEICQETGLSYAAVSHHIKLLLKEQVIKLETDKKPYAYALTEYGQQKLI
;
A
#
# COMPACT_ATOMS: atom_id res chain seq x y z
N MET A 1 -0.03 16.33 13.59
CA MET A 1 -0.67 16.17 12.27
C MET A 1 -0.17 14.85 11.69
N GLU A 2 -1.05 13.97 11.20
CA GLU A 2 -0.61 12.71 10.57
C GLU A 2 0.05 13.07 9.23
N THR A 3 1.38 12.93 9.15
CA THR A 3 2.14 13.20 7.93
C THR A 3 1.72 12.20 6.87
N LEU A 4 1.09 12.68 5.79
CA LEU A 4 0.67 11.82 4.68
C LEU A 4 1.88 11.36 3.88
N HIS A 5 1.90 10.07 3.54
CA HIS A 5 2.96 9.51 2.71
C HIS A 5 2.79 10.00 1.25
N PRO A 6 3.83 10.54 0.59
CA PRO A 6 3.71 11.09 -0.77
C PRO A 6 3.16 10.08 -1.79
N LYS A 7 3.63 8.82 -1.75
CA LYS A 7 3.11 7.73 -2.60
C LYS A 7 1.69 7.22 -2.23
N ALA A 8 1.02 7.82 -1.24
CA ALA A 8 -0.37 7.47 -0.91
C ALA A 8 -1.39 8.09 -1.88
N TYR A 9 -0.99 9.12 -2.63
CA TYR A 9 -1.82 9.73 -3.66
C TYR A 9 -1.85 8.84 -4.90
N LEU A 10 -3.04 8.62 -5.48
CA LEU A 10 -3.19 7.86 -6.71
C LEU A 10 -3.65 8.77 -7.83
N VAL A 11 -3.15 8.54 -9.05
CA VAL A 11 -3.43 9.38 -10.22
C VAL A 11 -4.87 9.14 -10.69
N ASN A 12 -5.29 7.88 -10.74
CA ASN A 12 -6.58 7.50 -11.35
C ASN A 12 -7.73 7.37 -10.33
N LYS A 13 -7.57 7.86 -9.10
CA LYS A 13 -8.62 7.76 -8.06
C LYS A 13 -8.69 8.99 -7.18
N ARG A 14 -9.92 9.40 -6.84
CA ARG A 14 -10.18 10.52 -5.92
C ARG A 14 -9.45 10.31 -4.57
N ASN A 15 -8.62 11.27 -4.19
CA ASN A 15 -7.78 11.21 -3.00
C ASN A 15 -8.48 11.83 -1.77
N VAL A 16 -9.49 11.13 -1.24
CA VAL A 16 -10.18 11.54 -0.01
C VAL A 16 -9.34 11.26 1.24
N LYS A 17 -9.55 12.03 2.31
CA LYS A 17 -8.78 11.94 3.57
C LYS A 17 -8.70 10.53 4.16
N ALA A 18 -9.83 9.82 4.24
CA ALA A 18 -9.87 8.46 4.77
C ALA A 18 -9.00 7.49 3.94
N GLY A 19 -9.07 7.57 2.61
CA GLY A 19 -8.27 6.74 1.72
C GLY A 19 -6.78 7.11 1.77
N LEU A 20 -6.45 8.40 1.91
CA LEU A 20 -5.07 8.86 2.08
C LEU A 20 -4.45 8.36 3.40
N SER A 21 -5.18 8.43 4.51
CA SER A 21 -4.73 7.91 5.80
C SER A 21 -4.52 6.39 5.75
N ALA A 22 -5.47 5.64 5.20
CA ALA A 22 -5.34 4.19 5.08
C ALA A 22 -4.14 3.77 4.21
N ARG A 23 -3.95 4.39 3.04
CA ARG A 23 -2.79 4.13 2.17
C ARG A 23 -1.47 4.55 2.84
N THR A 24 -1.45 5.68 3.55
CA THR A 24 -0.28 6.14 4.31
C THR A 24 0.15 5.09 5.35
N LYS A 25 -0.79 4.58 6.15
CA LYS A 25 -0.50 3.55 7.15
C LYS A 25 0.04 2.27 6.53
N ILE A 26 -0.54 1.84 5.40
CA ILE A 26 -0.07 0.65 4.66
C ILE A 26 1.36 0.87 4.13
N LEU A 27 1.65 2.04 3.55
CA LEU A 27 2.97 2.33 3.00
C LEU A 27 4.03 2.41 4.10
N ILE A 28 3.74 3.06 5.23
CA ILE A 28 4.64 3.09 6.40
C ILE A 28 4.91 1.68 6.94
N ALA A 29 3.91 0.79 6.93
CA ALA A 29 4.13 -0.61 7.30
C ALA A 29 5.10 -1.28 6.31
N LEU A 30 4.95 -1.04 5.01
CA LEU A 30 5.79 -1.63 3.97
C LEU A 30 7.20 -1.01 3.87
N GLU A 31 7.42 0.21 4.37
CA GLU A 31 8.76 0.80 4.52
C GLU A 31 9.65 -0.02 5.47
N LYS A 32 9.04 -0.73 6.42
CA LYS A 32 9.77 -1.59 7.38
C LYS A 32 10.13 -2.96 6.80
N GLY A 33 9.77 -3.24 5.55
CA GLY A 33 10.02 -4.51 4.87
C GLY A 33 8.76 -5.12 4.26
N SER A 34 8.95 -6.23 3.54
CA SER A 34 7.85 -6.93 2.89
C SER A 34 6.89 -7.56 3.91
N LYS A 35 5.58 -7.42 3.69
CA LYS A 35 4.55 -7.87 4.63
C LYS A 35 3.35 -8.48 3.93
N LYS A 36 2.73 -9.46 4.58
CA LYS A 36 1.43 -10.03 4.20
C LYS A 36 0.31 -9.13 4.67
N ILE A 37 -0.88 -9.26 4.07
CA ILE A 37 -2.08 -8.50 4.48
C ILE A 37 -2.35 -8.62 5.98
N LYS A 38 -2.21 -9.83 6.56
CA LYS A 38 -2.46 -10.04 7.99
C LYS A 38 -1.52 -9.22 8.88
N GLU A 39 -0.24 -9.15 8.52
CA GLU A 39 0.77 -8.37 9.23
C GLU A 39 0.48 -6.87 9.11
N ILE A 40 0.08 -6.42 7.91
CA ILE A 40 -0.33 -5.03 7.67
C ILE A 40 -1.58 -4.68 8.49
N CYS A 41 -2.58 -5.57 8.58
CA CYS A 41 -3.76 -5.34 9.42
C CYS A 41 -3.38 -5.17 10.90
N GLN A 42 -2.50 -6.04 11.40
CA GLN A 42 -2.04 -6.00 12.79
C GLN A 42 -1.30 -4.69 13.09
N GLU A 43 -0.40 -4.25 12.20
CA GLU A 43 0.37 -3.01 12.42
C GLU A 43 -0.45 -1.74 12.24
N THR A 44 -1.41 -1.73 11.31
CA THR A 44 -2.14 -0.51 10.95
C THR A 44 -3.47 -0.35 11.70
N GLY A 45 -3.97 -1.42 12.33
CA GLY A 45 -5.31 -1.49 12.92
C GLY A 45 -6.45 -1.45 11.90
N LEU A 46 -6.14 -1.53 10.60
CA LEU A 46 -7.13 -1.52 9.53
C LEU A 46 -7.77 -2.91 9.36
N SER A 47 -9.02 -2.92 8.91
CA SER A 47 -9.70 -4.18 8.58
C SER A 47 -9.06 -4.85 7.37
N TYR A 48 -9.16 -6.18 7.30
CA TYR A 48 -8.67 -6.97 6.17
C TYR A 48 -9.24 -6.50 4.83
N ALA A 49 -10.53 -6.18 4.79
CA ALA A 49 -11.20 -5.67 3.59
C ALA A 49 -10.62 -4.33 3.14
N ALA A 50 -10.36 -3.41 4.08
CA ALA A 50 -9.75 -2.11 3.79
C ALA A 50 -8.31 -2.27 3.26
N VAL A 51 -7.49 -3.08 3.95
CA VAL A 51 -6.10 -3.34 3.52
C VAL A 51 -6.08 -3.98 2.13
N SER A 52 -6.89 -5.02 1.90
CA SER A 52 -6.98 -5.69 0.60
C SER A 52 -7.44 -4.74 -0.52
N HIS A 53 -8.43 -3.89 -0.25
CA HIS A 53 -8.87 -2.87 -1.21
C HIS A 53 -7.74 -1.91 -1.59
N HIS A 54 -7.04 -1.36 -0.60
CA HIS A 54 -5.99 -0.39 -0.84
C HIS A 54 -4.73 -0.98 -1.46
N ILE A 55 -4.35 -2.21 -1.12
CA ILE A 55 -3.26 -2.94 -1.78
C ILE A 55 -3.54 -3.11 -3.27
N LYS A 56 -4.76 -3.50 -3.66
CA LYS A 56 -5.14 -3.61 -5.08
C LYS A 56 -4.98 -2.28 -5.83
N LEU A 57 -5.30 -1.16 -5.19
CA LEU A 57 -5.14 0.16 -5.79
C LEU A 57 -3.66 0.55 -5.93
N LEU A 58 -2.86 0.30 -4.89
CA LEU A 58 -1.43 0.60 -4.90
C LEU A 58 -0.67 -0.26 -5.91
N LEU A 59 -1.07 -1.54 -6.10
CA LEU A 59 -0.53 -2.42 -7.14
C LEU A 59 -0.83 -1.91 -8.55
N LYS A 60 -2.08 -1.47 -8.80
CA LYS A 60 -2.48 -0.90 -10.10
C LYS A 60 -1.67 0.34 -10.47
N GLU A 61 -1.26 1.10 -9.47
CA GLU A 61 -0.48 2.33 -9.62
C GLU A 61 1.03 2.05 -9.46
N GLN A 62 1.44 0.77 -9.40
CA GLN A 62 2.82 0.31 -9.30
C GLN A 62 3.61 0.85 -8.10
N VAL A 63 2.92 1.38 -7.08
CA VAL A 63 3.53 1.89 -5.85
C VAL A 63 4.09 0.74 -4.99
N ILE A 64 3.44 -0.41 -5.06
CA ILE A 64 3.86 -1.64 -4.39
C ILE A 64 3.92 -2.77 -5.41
N LYS A 65 4.69 -3.82 -5.10
CA LYS A 65 4.80 -5.04 -5.88
C LYS A 65 4.50 -6.27 -5.03
N LEU A 66 4.19 -7.36 -5.71
CA LEU A 66 4.16 -8.67 -5.10
C LEU A 66 5.61 -9.16 -4.95
N GLU A 67 6.03 -9.45 -3.73
CA GLU A 67 7.40 -9.89 -3.44
C GLU A 67 7.53 -11.41 -3.59
N THR A 68 6.47 -12.16 -3.29
CA THR A 68 6.42 -13.61 -3.50
C THR A 68 5.10 -14.02 -4.13
N ASP A 69 5.19 -14.85 -5.17
CA ASP A 69 4.09 -15.50 -5.87
C ASP A 69 3.54 -16.73 -5.12
N LYS A 70 4.23 -17.18 -4.06
CA LYS A 70 3.80 -18.28 -3.19
C LYS A 70 2.97 -17.77 -2.02
N LYS A 71 1.88 -18.48 -1.73
CA LYS A 71 1.03 -18.16 -0.58
C LYS A 71 1.78 -18.41 0.74
N PRO A 72 1.60 -17.53 1.75
CA PRO A 72 0.80 -16.31 1.72
C PRO A 72 1.56 -15.17 1.03
N TYR A 73 0.89 -14.53 0.06
CA TYR A 73 1.42 -13.39 -0.70
C TYR A 73 1.94 -12.28 0.21
N ALA A 74 3.18 -11.86 -0.02
CA ALA A 74 3.80 -10.71 0.62
C ALA A 74 3.96 -9.56 -0.38
N TYR A 75 3.80 -8.34 0.10
CA TYR A 75 3.89 -7.12 -0.70
C TYR A 75 5.09 -6.30 -0.22
N ALA A 76 5.74 -5.59 -1.15
CA ALA A 76 6.86 -4.70 -0.87
C ALA A 76 6.69 -3.38 -1.62
N LEU A 77 7.35 -2.32 -1.16
CA LEU A 77 7.44 -1.09 -1.94
C LEU A 77 8.21 -1.33 -3.24
N THR A 78 7.82 -0.62 -4.30
CA THR A 78 8.65 -0.52 -5.50
C THR A 78 9.70 0.57 -5.32
N GLU A 79 10.87 0.36 -5.93
CA GLU A 79 11.90 1.41 -6.04
C GLU A 79 11.43 2.55 -6.95
N TYR A 80 10.70 2.21 -8.02
CA TYR A 80 10.23 3.13 -9.07
C TYR A 80 8.96 3.92 -8.70
N GLY A 81 8.19 3.51 -7.70
CA GLY A 81 6.95 4.18 -7.29
C GLY A 81 5.95 4.32 -8.45
N GLN A 82 5.40 5.53 -8.65
CA GLN A 82 4.41 5.82 -9.69
C GLN A 82 5.00 6.01 -11.09
N GLN A 83 6.29 5.72 -11.29
CA GLN A 83 6.88 5.81 -12.63
C GLN A 83 6.24 4.74 -13.52
N LYS A 84 5.72 5.17 -14.67
CA LYS A 84 5.37 4.24 -15.75
C LYS A 84 6.65 3.58 -16.22
N LEU A 85 6.64 2.25 -16.32
CA LEU A 85 7.58 1.54 -17.18
C LEU A 85 7.36 2.07 -18.61
N ILE A 86 8.34 2.82 -19.10
CA ILE A 86 8.41 3.31 -20.49
C ILE A 86 8.88 2.17 -21.39
#